data_AF-A0AAW6JQ11-F1
#
_entry.id   AF-A0AAW6JQ11-F1
#
_cell.length_a   1.000
_cell.length_b   1.000
_cell.length_c   1.000
_cell.angle_alpha   90.00
_cell.angle_beta   90.00
_cell.angle_gamma   90.00
#
_symmetry.space_group_name_H-M   'P 1'
#
loop_
_entity.id
_entity.type
_entity.pdbx_description
1 polymer ?
#
loop_
_entity_poly.entity_id
_entity_poly.type
_entity_poly.pdbx_seq_one_letter_code
_entity_poly.pdbx_strand_id
1 'polypeptide(L)'
;MSNHSGSYMLNELITILIREHCFDHLAKEKKQNLIEEIVKLARDEDDCNSGEILEGHTDYFEICYCCLAKTNDLESGLCLKCR
;
A
#
# COMPACT_ATOMS: atom_id res chain seq x y z
N MET A 1 -16.68 7.61 -8.81
CA MET A 1 -15.49 8.40 -9.20
C MET A 1 -14.57 8.25 -8.04
N SER A 2 -13.41 7.60 -8.19
CA SER A 2 -12.54 7.36 -7.03
C SER A 2 -11.92 8.66 -6.52
N ASN A 3 -11.62 8.68 -5.23
CA ASN A 3 -10.95 9.76 -4.54
C ASN A 3 -9.44 9.71 -4.81
N HIS A 4 -9.04 10.19 -5.98
CA HIS A 4 -7.64 10.26 -6.39
C HIS A 4 -6.80 11.17 -5.50
N SER A 5 -7.34 12.33 -5.10
CA SER A 5 -6.65 13.27 -4.21
C SER A 5 -6.32 12.64 -2.85
N GLY A 6 -7.26 11.88 -2.27
CA GLY A 6 -7.00 11.12 -1.04
C GLY A 6 -5.94 10.05 -1.23
N SER A 7 -5.98 9.36 -2.38
CA SER A 7 -5.03 8.32 -2.72
C SER A 7 -3.59 8.85 -2.84
N TYR A 8 -3.38 9.96 -3.55
CA TYR A 8 -2.05 10.59 -3.66
C TYR A 8 -1.56 11.17 -2.34
N MET A 9 -2.43 11.78 -1.54
CA MET A 9 -2.06 12.25 -0.20
C MET A 9 -1.57 11.12 0.70
N LEU A 10 -2.24 9.96 0.66
CA LEU A 10 -1.83 8.77 1.40
C LEU A 10 -0.50 8.21 0.89
N ASN A 11 -0.28 8.20 -0.42
CA ASN A 11 1.01 7.82 -1.00
C ASN A 11 2.16 8.72 -0.48
N GLU A 12 1.97 10.04 -0.49
CA GLU A 12 2.94 10.99 0.06
C GLU A 12 3.18 10.77 1.56
N LEU A 13 2.12 10.50 2.33
CA LEU A 13 2.23 10.19 3.76
C LEU A 13 3.06 8.92 3.99
N ILE A 14 2.82 7.85 3.22
CA ILE A 14 3.61 6.61 3.29
C ILE A 14 5.08 6.89 2.97
N THR A 15 5.35 7.67 1.92
CA THR A 15 6.71 8.11 1.57
C THR A 15 7.39 8.82 2.73
N ILE A 16 6.69 9.75 3.40
CA ILE A 16 7.23 10.46 4.57
C ILE A 16 7.55 9.48 5.70
N LEU A 17 6.62 8.57 6.04
CA LEU A 17 6.81 7.60 7.12
C LEU A 17 7.97 6.63 6.85
N ILE A 18 8.17 6.20 5.61
CA ILE A 18 9.32 5.39 5.20
C ILE A 18 10.61 6.20 5.35
N ARG A 19 10.63 7.45 4.86
CA ARG A 19 11.80 8.34 4.96
C ARG A 19 12.22 8.60 6.41
N GLU A 20 11.25 8.75 7.31
CA GLU A 20 11.51 8.97 8.74
C GLU A 20 11.71 7.65 9.52
N HIS A 21 11.94 6.53 8.84
CA HIS A 21 12.22 5.23 9.46
C HIS A 21 11.11 4.72 10.40
N CYS A 22 9.87 5.22 10.29
CA CYS A 22 8.78 4.88 11.20
C CYS A 22 8.41 3.40 11.15
N PHE A 23 8.65 2.74 10.02
CA PHE A 23 8.40 1.31 9.87
C PHE A 23 9.57 0.43 10.35
N ASP A 24 10.78 0.95 10.57
CA ASP A 24 11.98 0.12 10.75
C ASP A 24 11.96 -0.71 12.04
N HIS A 25 11.19 -0.28 13.03
CA HIS A 25 11.00 -1.00 14.29
C HIS A 25 9.93 -2.10 14.23
N LEU A 26 9.18 -2.20 13.13
CA LEU A 26 8.15 -3.20 12.96
C LEU A 26 8.69 -4.44 12.26
N ALA A 27 8.32 -5.61 12.76
CA ALA A 27 8.50 -6.85 12.02
C ALA A 27 7.72 -6.78 10.69
N LYS A 28 8.22 -7.47 9.65
CA LYS A 28 7.64 -7.48 8.31
C LYS A 28 6.12 -7.70 8.30
N GLU A 29 5.63 -8.72 9.01
CA GLU A 29 4.20 -9.02 9.12
C GLU A 29 3.40 -7.85 9.70
N LYS A 30 3.96 -7.16 10.72
CA LYS A 30 3.31 -5.98 11.29
C LYS A 30 3.27 -4.80 10.33
N LYS A 31 4.33 -4.56 9.55
CA LYS A 31 4.33 -3.54 8.49
C LYS A 31 3.24 -3.84 7.45
N GLN A 32 3.15 -5.09 7.02
CA GLN A 32 2.17 -5.57 6.05
C GLN A 32 0.73 -5.44 6.56
N ASN A 33 0.46 -5.83 7.80
CA ASN A 33 -0.87 -5.69 8.40
C ASN A 33 -1.27 -4.21 8.52
N LEU A 34 -0.34 -3.36 8.97
CA LEU A 34 -0.59 -1.93 9.12
C LEU A 34 -0.93 -1.27 7.79
N ILE A 35 -0.15 -1.51 6.73
CA ILE A 35 -0.43 -0.91 5.42
C ILE A 35 -1.71 -1.47 4.79
N GLU A 36 -1.98 -2.76 4.99
CA GLU A 36 -3.23 -3.39 4.54
C GLU A 36 -4.45 -2.74 5.19
N GLU A 37 -4.40 -2.47 6.50
CA GLU A 37 -5.47 -1.80 7.24
C GLU A 37 -5.70 -0.36 6.75
N ILE A 38 -4.62 0.41 6.53
CA ILE A 38 -4.70 1.78 5.99
C ILE A 38 -5.36 1.79 4.61
N VAL A 39 -4.91 0.90 3.71
CA VAL A 39 -5.41 0.83 2.34
C VAL A 39 -6.86 0.37 2.30
N LYS A 40 -7.25 -0.61 3.12
CA LYS A 40 -8.65 -1.05 3.24
C LYS A 40 -9.54 0.08 3.74
N LEU A 41 -9.14 0.77 4.81
CA LEU A 41 -9.89 1.90 5.35
C LEU A 41 -10.15 2.97 4.28
N ALA A 42 -9.09 3.42 3.60
CA ALA A 42 -9.20 4.46 2.58
C ALA A 42 -10.02 4.04 1.36
N ARG A 43 -9.88 2.79 0.93
CA ARG A 43 -10.63 2.26 -0.22
C ARG A 43 -12.10 2.07 0.12
N ASP A 44 -12.39 1.49 1.27
CA ASP A 44 -13.73 1.03 1.63
C ASP A 44 -14.60 2.19 2.18
N GLU A 45 -14.00 3.18 2.87
CA GLU A 45 -14.72 4.32 3.44
C GLU A 45 -14.67 5.59 2.58
N ASP A 46 -13.56 5.82 1.85
CA ASP A 46 -13.30 7.09 1.14
C ASP A 46 -13.19 6.93 -0.38
N ASP A 47 -13.53 5.76 -0.94
CA ASP A 47 -13.43 5.43 -2.38
C ASP A 47 -12.03 5.70 -2.97
N CYS A 48 -10.97 5.55 -2.16
CA CYS A 48 -9.59 5.71 -2.63
C CYS A 48 -9.12 4.50 -3.46
N ASN A 49 -8.16 4.73 -4.36
CA ASN A 49 -7.57 3.70 -5.22
C ASN A 49 -6.32 3.10 -4.56
N SER A 50 -6.33 1.79 -4.30
CA SER A 50 -5.20 1.10 -3.68
C SER A 50 -3.93 1.10 -4.53
N GLY A 51 -4.06 1.10 -5.86
CA GLY A 51 -2.94 1.23 -6.79
C GLY A 51 -2.22 2.56 -6.64
N GLU A 52 -2.97 3.65 -6.58
CA GLU A 52 -2.42 5.00 -6.37
C GLU A 52 -1.82 5.16 -4.97
N ILE A 53 -2.46 4.61 -3.93
CA ILE A 53 -1.91 4.64 -2.57
C ILE A 53 -0.55 3.91 -2.50
N LEU A 54 -0.43 2.76 -3.18
CA LEU A 54 0.74 1.87 -3.08
C LEU A 54 1.76 2.03 -4.22
N GLU A 55 1.55 2.99 -5.13
CA GLU A 55 2.48 3.25 -6.23
C GLU A 55 3.88 3.54 -5.69
N GLY A 56 4.89 2.80 -6.20
CA GLY A 56 6.28 2.90 -5.71
C GLY A 56 6.55 2.29 -4.33
N HIS A 57 5.55 1.68 -3.67
CA HIS A 57 5.68 1.13 -2.31
C HIS A 57 5.38 -0.37 -2.20
N THR A 58 4.82 -0.98 -3.24
CA THR A 58 4.44 -2.41 -3.26
C THR A 58 5.60 -3.34 -2.93
N ASP A 59 6.81 -3.10 -3.47
CA ASP A 59 8.00 -3.90 -3.18
C ASP A 59 8.50 -3.73 -1.74
N TYR A 60 8.41 -2.52 -1.16
CA TYR A 60 8.82 -2.26 0.22
C TYR A 60 7.96 -3.05 1.23
N PHE A 61 6.65 -3.11 0.97
CA PHE A 61 5.71 -3.85 1.80
C PHE A 61 5.53 -5.30 1.36
N GLU A 62 6.02 -5.69 0.19
CA GLU A 62 5.73 -6.97 -0.47
C GLU A 62 4.22 -7.26 -0.47
N ILE A 63 3.44 -6.35 -1.06
CA ILE A 63 1.99 -6.43 -1.13
C ILE A 63 1.47 -6.07 -2.52
N CYS A 64 0.53 -6.86 -3.04
CA CYS A 64 -0.15 -6.57 -4.29
C CYS A 64 -1.14 -5.42 -4.10
N TYR A 65 -1.10 -4.37 -4.91
CA TYR A 65 -2.03 -3.26 -4.72
C TYR A 65 -3.48 -3.60 -5.10
N CYS A 66 -3.72 -4.63 -5.92
CA CYS A 66 -5.07 -5.00 -6.36
C CYS A 66 -5.81 -5.83 -5.31
N CYS A 67 -5.24 -6.97 -4.91
CA CYS A 67 -5.87 -7.91 -3.98
C CYS A 67 -5.33 -7.84 -2.54
N LEU A 68 -4.33 -6.99 -2.28
CA LEU A 68 -3.65 -6.87 -0.98
C LEU A 68 -2.99 -8.17 -0.48
N ALA A 69 -2.75 -9.13 -1.39
CA ALA A 69 -2.03 -10.34 -1.06
C ALA A 69 -0.57 -10.00 -0.69
N LYS A 70 -0.10 -10.56 0.44
CA LYS A 70 1.27 -10.46 0.93
C LYS A 70 2.15 -11.40 0.10
N THR A 71 3.02 -10.85 -0.74
CA THR A 71 3.87 -11.60 -1.66
C THR A 71 5.04 -10.75 -2.12
N ASN A 72 6.21 -11.38 -2.32
CA ASN A 72 7.37 -10.78 -2.97
C ASN A 72 7.41 -11.03 -4.49
N ASP A 73 6.55 -11.90 -5.02
CA ASP A 73 6.36 -12.10 -6.45
C ASP A 73 5.40 -11.03 -6.99
N LEU A 74 5.97 -9.88 -7.33
CA LEU A 74 5.28 -8.70 -7.83
C LEU A 74 5.86 -8.27 -9.18
N GLU A 75 4.96 -7.98 -10.13
CA GLU A 75 5.29 -7.36 -11.41
C GLU A 75 4.43 -6.12 -11.56
N SER A 76 5.07 -4.96 -11.68
CA SER A 76 4.38 -3.66 -11.70
C SER A 76 3.37 -3.49 -10.53
N GLY A 77 3.72 -4.00 -9.35
CA GLY A 77 2.89 -3.93 -8.13
C GLY A 77 1.73 -4.93 -8.05
N LEU A 78 1.62 -5.85 -9.01
CA LEU A 78 0.59 -6.89 -9.05
C LEU A 78 1.18 -8.27 -8.76
N CYS A 79 0.45 -9.10 -8.01
CA CYS A 79 0.81 -10.51 -7.84
C CYS A 79 0.45 -11.33 -9.09
N LEU A 80 0.95 -12.56 -9.14
CA LEU A 80 0.65 -13.55 -10.20
C LEU A 80 -0.84 -13.68 -10.56
N LYS A 81 -1.74 -13.51 -9.59
CA LYS A 81 -3.20 -13.65 -9.80
C LYS A 81 -3.87 -12.41 -10.38
N CYS A 82 -3.25 -11.23 -10.24
CA CYS A 82 -3.84 -9.95 -10.60
C CYS A 82 -3.21 -9.31 -11.84
N ARG A 83 -2.06 -9.81 -12.29
CA ARG A 83 -1.46 -9.44 -13.58
C ARG A 83 -2.14 -10.13 -14.76
#